data_AF-A0A3S1IWL2-F1
#
_entry.id   AF-A0A3S1IWL2-F1
#
_cell.length_a   1.000
_cell.length_b   1.000
_cell.length_c   1.000
_cell.angle_alpha   90.00
_cell.angle_beta   90.00
_cell.angle_gamma   90.00
#
_symmetry.space_group_name_H-M   'P 1'
#
loop_
_entity.id
_entity.type
_entity.pdbx_description
1 polymer ?
#
loop_
_entity_poly.entity_id
_entity_poly.type
_entity_poly.pdbx_seq_one_letter_code
_entity_poly.pdbx_strand_id
1 'polypeptide(L)'
;DDTFVVSENAWRTGGAPSGTSTMFAKLKSTIRLEDLIQGVTVQAANDGCIIIAEGFAGSEANFATEMTERARQIGLEKSTFVNSTGLPADGQQTTVRELALLALHIWRSYPDLYRYYGQKDFTWNKITQRNRNPLLAMDTGADGLAIGRSEASGFGVVGSVSHSGRRGIA
;
A
#
# COMPACT_ATOMS: atom_id res chain seq x y z
N ASP A 1 9.16 14.24 -8.34
CA ASP A 1 10.63 14.11 -8.48
C ASP A 1 11.36 13.75 -7.20
N ASP A 2 10.66 13.71 -6.06
CA ASP A 2 11.28 13.28 -4.80
C ASP A 2 11.85 11.87 -4.90
N THR A 3 12.99 11.69 -4.23
CA THR A 3 13.67 10.42 -4.12
C THR A 3 14.04 10.14 -2.68
N PHE A 4 13.92 8.88 -2.28
CA PHE A 4 14.18 8.45 -0.91
C PHE A 4 15.28 7.40 -0.88
N VAL A 5 16.10 7.44 0.17
CA VAL A 5 17.22 6.52 0.37
C VAL A 5 16.71 5.25 1.04
N VAL A 6 17.16 4.10 0.55
CA VAL A 6 16.88 2.79 1.16
C VAL A 6 17.73 2.63 2.42
N SER A 7 17.11 2.72 3.59
CA SER A 7 17.76 2.50 4.87
C SER A 7 18.06 1.02 5.13
N GLU A 8 18.90 0.75 6.13
CA GLU A 8 19.12 -0.62 6.60
C GLU A 8 17.86 -1.23 7.21
N ASN A 9 17.04 -0.43 7.90
CA ASN A 9 15.78 -0.87 8.45
C ASN A 9 14.84 -1.33 7.32
N ALA A 10 14.52 -0.47 6.35
CA ALA A 10 13.66 -0.81 5.24
C ALA A 10 14.12 -2.06 4.47
N TRP A 11 15.43 -2.15 4.20
CA TRP A 11 16.00 -3.33 3.55
C TRP A 11 15.86 -4.60 4.40
N ARG A 12 16.14 -4.53 5.71
CA ARG A 12 16.16 -5.70 6.60
C ARG A 12 14.77 -6.19 6.97
N THR A 13 13.84 -5.28 7.28
CA THR A 13 12.53 -5.60 7.87
C THR A 13 11.39 -5.62 6.86
N GLY A 14 11.50 -4.87 5.76
CA GLY A 14 10.55 -4.88 4.64
C GLY A 14 11.09 -5.46 3.33
N GLY A 15 12.42 -5.59 3.20
CA GLY A 15 13.07 -6.05 1.98
C GLY A 15 13.25 -7.56 1.88
N ALA A 16 14.10 -8.00 0.96
CA ALA A 16 14.36 -9.42 0.68
C ALA A 16 14.68 -10.30 1.92
N PRO A 17 15.49 -9.84 2.91
CA PRO A 17 15.77 -10.59 4.14
C PRO A 17 14.54 -10.86 5.02
N SER A 18 13.46 -10.07 4.90
CA SER A 18 12.27 -10.21 5.74
C SER A 18 11.44 -11.45 5.43
N GLY A 19 11.58 -12.03 4.22
CA GLY A 19 10.71 -13.09 3.73
C GLY A 19 9.27 -12.65 3.43
N THR A 20 8.99 -11.34 3.51
CA THR A 20 7.67 -10.76 3.20
C THR A 20 7.62 -10.19 1.78
N SER A 21 6.52 -9.51 1.43
CA SER A 21 6.41 -8.88 0.12
C SER A 21 7.34 -7.66 0.01
N THR A 22 8.06 -7.55 -1.11
CA THR A 22 9.10 -6.55 -1.30
C THR A 22 9.25 -6.22 -2.79
N MET A 23 9.73 -5.02 -3.11
CA MET A 23 10.20 -4.67 -4.46
C MET A 23 11.68 -4.95 -4.68
N PHE A 24 12.36 -5.59 -3.72
CA PHE A 24 13.79 -5.90 -3.72
C PHE A 24 14.68 -4.65 -3.77
N ALA A 25 14.31 -3.61 -3.02
CA ALA A 25 15.07 -2.38 -2.92
C ALA A 25 16.50 -2.62 -2.44
N LYS A 26 17.50 -2.09 -3.16
CA LYS A 26 18.92 -2.27 -2.82
C LYS A 26 19.30 -1.34 -1.67
N LEU A 27 19.91 -1.89 -0.61
CA LEU A 27 20.44 -1.13 0.51
C LEU A 27 21.31 0.06 0.04
N LYS A 28 21.08 1.26 0.62
CA LYS A 28 21.77 2.54 0.31
C LYS A 28 21.54 3.08 -1.11
N SER A 29 20.68 2.47 -1.91
CA SER A 29 20.24 3.05 -3.17
C SER A 29 19.21 4.16 -2.94
N THR A 30 18.88 4.89 -4.00
CA THR A 30 17.90 5.97 -3.99
C THR A 30 16.81 5.65 -5.01
N ILE A 31 15.54 5.73 -4.60
CA ILE A 31 14.38 5.34 -5.41
C ILE A 31 13.43 6.54 -5.52
N ARG A 32 12.88 6.77 -6.71
CA ARG A 32 11.85 7.79 -6.94
C ARG A 32 10.57 7.43 -6.20
N LEU A 33 9.88 8.43 -5.65
CA LEU A 33 8.58 8.22 -4.98
C LEU A 33 7.56 7.52 -5.89
N GLU A 34 7.52 7.85 -7.19
CA GLU A 34 6.61 7.21 -8.14
C GLU A 34 6.86 5.70 -8.30
N ASP A 35 8.12 5.26 -8.26
CA ASP A 35 8.46 3.83 -8.31
C ASP A 35 8.09 3.13 -6.99
N LEU A 36 8.24 3.82 -5.85
CA LEU A 36 7.81 3.30 -4.55
C LEU A 36 6.29 3.14 -4.49
N ILE A 37 5.53 4.13 -4.96
CA ILE A 37 4.06 4.06 -5.03
C ILE A 37 3.63 2.86 -5.87
N GLN A 38 4.20 2.68 -7.06
CA GLN A 38 3.88 1.53 -7.92
C GLN A 38 4.30 0.20 -7.28
N GLY A 39 5.47 0.14 -6.62
CA GLY A 39 5.89 -1.02 -5.85
C GLY A 39 4.90 -1.39 -4.75
N VAL A 40 4.40 -0.39 -4.00
CA VAL A 40 3.41 -0.58 -2.94
C VAL A 40 2.05 -1.01 -3.52
N THR A 41 1.53 -0.35 -4.55
CA THR A 41 0.18 -0.66 -5.07
C THR A 41 0.12 -1.96 -5.87
N VAL A 42 1.18 -2.30 -6.61
CA VAL A 42 1.22 -3.51 -7.45
C VAL A 42 1.69 -4.72 -6.66
N GLN A 43 2.77 -4.58 -5.89
CA GLN A 43 3.39 -5.71 -5.20
C GLN A 43 3.08 -5.75 -3.71
N ALA A 44 2.42 -4.77 -3.11
CA ALA A 44 2.36 -4.64 -1.64
C ALA A 44 3.77 -4.68 -1.02
N ALA A 45 4.71 -3.92 -1.60
CA ALA A 45 6.11 -3.91 -1.21
C ALA A 45 6.33 -3.26 0.16
N ASN A 46 6.69 -4.05 1.18
CA ASN A 46 6.88 -3.57 2.55
C ASN A 46 8.10 -2.67 2.69
N ASP A 47 9.21 -2.98 2.01
CA ASP A 47 10.35 -2.07 1.88
C ASP A 47 9.93 -0.71 1.31
N GLY A 48 9.09 -0.72 0.27
CA GLY A 48 8.52 0.49 -0.32
C GLY A 48 7.77 1.35 0.71
N CYS A 49 6.90 0.73 1.52
CA CYS A 49 6.18 1.42 2.59
C CYS A 49 7.12 2.07 3.61
N ILE A 50 8.13 1.33 4.09
CA ILE A 50 9.07 1.82 5.10
C ILE A 50 9.92 2.97 4.53
N ILE A 51 10.39 2.85 3.28
CA ILE A 51 11.18 3.90 2.60
C ILE A 51 10.36 5.20 2.49
N ILE A 52 9.08 5.11 2.09
CA ILE A 52 8.18 6.26 2.02
C ILE A 52 8.01 6.87 3.42
N ALA A 53 7.75 6.04 4.42
CA ALA A 53 7.50 6.47 5.80
C ALA A 53 8.70 7.20 6.42
N GLU A 54 9.89 6.62 6.32
CA GLU A 54 11.14 7.24 6.77
C GLU A 54 11.47 8.51 5.97
N GLY A 55 11.18 8.51 4.66
CA GLY A 55 11.41 9.65 3.78
C GLY A 55 10.56 10.88 4.11
N PHE A 56 9.28 10.69 4.44
CA PHE A 56 8.37 11.78 4.75
C PHE A 56 8.39 12.21 6.22
N ALA A 57 8.40 11.26 7.15
CA ALA A 57 8.23 11.53 8.57
C ALA A 57 9.51 11.32 9.41
N GLY A 58 10.64 11.01 8.76
CA GLY A 58 11.93 10.74 9.40
C GLY A 58 12.04 9.37 10.08
N SER A 59 10.91 8.73 10.39
CA SER A 59 10.84 7.36 10.91
C SER A 59 9.49 6.71 10.60
N GLU A 60 9.46 5.38 10.55
CA GLU A 60 8.20 4.65 10.37
C GLU A 60 7.21 4.89 11.52
N ALA A 61 7.70 5.02 12.75
CA ALA A 61 6.85 5.26 13.92
C ALA A 61 6.12 6.61 13.82
N ASN A 62 6.83 7.68 13.43
CA ASN A 62 6.21 8.99 13.20
C ASN A 62 5.17 8.92 12.08
N PHE A 63 5.49 8.23 10.99
CA PHE A 63 4.55 8.06 9.89
C PHE A 63 3.28 7.30 10.31
N ALA A 64 3.39 6.27 11.17
CA ALA A 64 2.24 5.55 11.70
C ALA A 64 1.34 6.46 12.58
N THR A 65 1.94 7.35 13.37
CA THR A 65 1.21 8.40 14.08
C THR A 65 0.46 9.30 13.10
N GLU A 66 1.13 9.83 12.07
CA GLU A 66 0.51 10.65 11.04
C GLU A 66 -0.58 9.91 10.26
N MET A 67 -0.42 8.62 9.98
CA MET A 67 -1.44 7.77 9.35
C MET A 67 -2.71 7.71 10.23
N THR A 68 -2.55 7.53 11.54
CA THR A 68 -3.68 7.48 12.47
C THR A 68 -4.35 8.85 12.61
N GLU A 69 -3.57 9.93 12.70
CA GLU A 69 -4.11 11.30 12.70
C GLU A 69 -4.89 11.59 11.42
N ARG A 70 -4.33 11.21 10.26
CA ARG A 70 -5.00 11.34 8.97
C ARG A 70 -6.28 10.52 8.90
N ALA A 71 -6.27 9.30 9.46
CA ALA A 71 -7.45 8.45 9.56
C ALA A 71 -8.59 9.17 10.29
N ARG A 72 -8.31 9.84 11.41
CA ARG A 72 -9.30 10.66 12.15
C ARG A 72 -9.80 11.83 11.30
N GLN A 73 -8.91 12.55 10.62
CA GLN A 73 -9.28 13.69 9.77
C GLN A 73 -10.23 13.32 8.63
N ILE A 74 -10.12 12.10 8.09
CA ILE A 74 -10.96 11.62 6.98
C ILE A 74 -12.15 10.76 7.45
N GLY A 75 -12.43 10.73 8.77
CA GLY A 75 -13.61 10.09 9.35
C GLY A 75 -13.48 8.57 9.60
N LEU A 76 -12.25 8.05 9.70
CA LEU A 76 -11.96 6.68 10.12
C LEU A 76 -11.64 6.70 11.62
N GLU A 77 -12.67 6.74 12.45
CA GLU A 77 -12.57 6.91 13.90
C GLU A 77 -12.05 5.67 14.64
N LYS A 78 -12.26 4.46 14.08
CA LYS A 78 -11.91 3.18 14.71
C LYS A 78 -10.57 2.61 14.25
N SER A 79 -10.01 3.11 13.15
CA SER A 79 -8.78 2.57 12.58
C SER A 79 -7.56 3.15 13.29
N THR A 80 -6.64 2.29 13.70
CA THR A 80 -5.36 2.68 14.31
C THR A 80 -4.25 1.97 13.56
N PHE A 81 -3.29 2.74 13.07
CA PHE A 81 -2.13 2.25 12.34
C PHE A 81 -0.90 2.43 13.23
N VAL A 82 -0.10 1.36 13.35
CA VAL A 82 1.09 1.34 14.21
C VAL A 82 2.38 1.09 13.41
N ASN A 83 2.25 0.80 12.12
CA ASN A 83 3.33 0.70 11.16
C ASN A 83 2.83 1.10 9.76
N SER A 84 3.75 1.20 8.79
CA SER A 84 3.46 1.60 7.41
C SER A 84 3.08 0.43 6.49
N THR A 85 3.35 -0.80 6.92
CA THR A 85 3.33 -2.01 6.07
C THR A 85 2.02 -2.80 6.18
N GLY A 86 1.29 -2.64 7.29
CA GLY A 86 0.17 -3.51 7.63
C GLY A 86 0.58 -4.87 8.19
N LEU A 87 1.88 -5.12 8.39
CA LEU A 87 2.35 -6.33 9.07
C LEU A 87 1.77 -6.41 10.50
N PRO A 88 1.58 -7.64 11.04
CA PRO A 88 1.01 -7.81 12.38
C PRO A 88 1.81 -7.05 13.44
N ALA A 89 1.12 -6.21 14.21
CA ALA A 89 1.69 -5.45 15.31
C ALA A 89 0.59 -5.14 16.33
N ASP A 90 0.95 -5.13 17.61
CA ASP A 90 0.02 -4.87 18.70
C ASP A 90 -0.59 -3.46 18.57
N GLY A 91 -1.90 -3.35 18.78
CA GLY A 91 -2.64 -2.10 18.67
C GLY A 91 -3.07 -1.71 17.25
N GLN A 92 -2.64 -2.44 16.21
CA GLN A 92 -3.14 -2.23 14.86
C GLN A 92 -4.60 -2.69 14.74
N GLN A 93 -5.48 -1.81 14.25
CA GLN A 93 -6.89 -2.13 14.09
C GLN A 93 -7.50 -1.37 12.91
N THR A 94 -8.47 -1.99 12.24
CA THR A 94 -9.37 -1.32 11.31
C THR A 94 -10.71 -2.05 11.27
N THR A 95 -11.66 -1.55 10.48
CA THR A 95 -12.96 -2.20 10.24
C THR A 95 -13.24 -2.27 8.75
N VAL A 96 -14.02 -3.26 8.30
CA VAL A 96 -14.44 -3.39 6.89
C VAL A 96 -15.07 -2.09 6.38
N ARG A 97 -15.92 -1.46 7.19
CA ARG A 97 -16.58 -0.19 6.85
C ARG A 97 -15.56 0.92 6.59
N GLU A 98 -14.55 1.04 7.43
CA GLU A 98 -13.53 2.11 7.29
C GLU A 98 -12.56 1.85 6.15
N LEU A 99 -12.24 0.59 5.85
CA LEU A 99 -11.50 0.26 4.64
C LEU A 99 -12.28 0.63 3.36
N ALA A 100 -13.60 0.40 3.34
CA ALA A 100 -14.44 0.83 2.21
C ALA A 100 -14.53 2.37 2.09
N LEU A 101 -14.58 3.09 3.22
CA LEU A 101 -14.55 4.55 3.23
C LEU A 101 -13.20 5.09 2.76
N LEU A 102 -12.09 4.49 3.20
CA LEU A 102 -10.74 4.84 2.75
C LEU A 102 -10.58 4.64 1.25
N ALA A 103 -11.02 3.48 0.73
CA ALA A 103 -11.03 3.19 -0.70
C ALA A 103 -11.80 4.26 -1.51
N LEU A 104 -12.98 4.64 -1.04
CA LEU A 104 -13.79 5.68 -1.66
C LEU A 104 -13.12 7.06 -1.58
N HIS A 105 -12.48 7.38 -0.44
CA HIS A 105 -11.74 8.62 -0.25
C HIS A 105 -10.56 8.73 -1.22
N ILE A 106 -9.77 7.66 -1.39
CA ILE A 106 -8.63 7.62 -2.32
C ILE A 106 -9.13 7.85 -3.75
N TRP A 107 -10.15 7.12 -4.18
CA TRP A 107 -10.70 7.27 -5.53
C TRP A 107 -11.21 8.68 -5.83
N ARG A 108 -11.93 9.31 -4.90
CA ARG A 108 -12.51 10.65 -5.10
C ARG A 108 -11.49 11.77 -5.03
N SER A 109 -10.57 11.69 -4.07
CA SER A 109 -9.69 12.80 -3.71
C SER A 109 -8.38 12.79 -4.50
N TYR A 110 -7.94 11.61 -4.95
CA TYR A 110 -6.66 11.42 -5.61
C TYR A 110 -6.79 10.57 -6.89
N PRO A 111 -7.65 10.96 -7.87
CA PRO A 111 -7.89 10.17 -9.07
C PRO A 111 -6.62 9.89 -9.88
N ASP A 112 -5.67 10.84 -9.91
CA ASP A 112 -4.40 10.69 -10.61
C ASP A 112 -3.47 9.65 -9.97
N LEU A 113 -3.61 9.41 -8.66
CA LEU A 113 -2.86 8.37 -7.94
C LEU A 113 -3.63 7.05 -7.92
N TYR A 114 -4.96 7.09 -7.91
CA TYR A 114 -5.81 5.90 -7.90
C TYR A 114 -5.49 4.95 -9.07
N ARG A 115 -5.10 5.49 -10.23
CA ARG A 115 -4.71 4.71 -11.42
C ARG A 115 -3.65 3.64 -11.15
N TYR A 116 -2.77 3.81 -10.16
CA TYR A 116 -1.73 2.84 -9.82
C TYR A 116 -2.29 1.53 -9.26
N TYR A 117 -3.47 1.56 -8.62
CA TYR A 117 -4.13 0.35 -8.14
C TYR A 117 -4.70 -0.51 -9.27
N GLY A 118 -4.97 0.07 -10.44
CA GLY A 118 -5.45 -0.64 -11.62
C GLY A 118 -4.33 -1.17 -12.53
N GLN A 119 -3.06 -0.88 -12.23
CA GLN A 119 -1.93 -1.41 -13.00
C GLN A 119 -1.86 -2.94 -12.87
N LYS A 120 -1.77 -3.64 -14.00
CA LYS A 120 -1.71 -5.12 -14.03
C LYS A 120 -0.32 -5.68 -13.69
N ASP A 121 0.71 -4.91 -13.98
CA ASP A 121 2.09 -5.24 -13.71
C ASP A 121 2.93 -3.96 -13.59
N PHE A 122 4.10 -4.12 -13.00
CA PHE A 122 5.10 -3.06 -12.82
C PHE A 122 6.49 -3.66 -13.03
N THR A 123 7.32 -2.98 -13.81
CA THR A 123 8.71 -3.38 -14.05
C THR A 123 9.64 -2.42 -13.34
N TRP A 124 10.41 -2.95 -12.39
CA TRP A 124 11.41 -2.19 -11.66
C TRP A 124 12.70 -2.99 -11.53
N ASN A 125 13.85 -2.32 -11.65
CA ASN A 125 15.16 -2.97 -11.60
C ASN A 125 15.27 -4.21 -12.52
N LYS A 126 14.66 -4.13 -13.71
CA LYS A 126 14.58 -5.21 -14.72
C LYS A 126 13.77 -6.45 -14.29
N ILE A 127 13.00 -6.35 -13.22
CA ILE A 127 12.12 -7.41 -12.71
C ILE A 127 10.67 -6.96 -12.93
N THR A 128 9.94 -7.67 -13.77
CA THR A 128 8.50 -7.45 -13.97
C THR A 128 7.72 -8.28 -12.97
N GLN A 129 6.81 -7.63 -12.26
CA GLN A 129 5.98 -8.25 -11.23
C GLN A 129 4.52 -7.93 -11.49
N ARG A 130 3.67 -8.95 -11.40
CA ARG A 130 2.23 -8.81 -11.60
C ARG A 130 1.59 -8.26 -10.35
N ASN A 131 0.49 -7.54 -10.55
CA ASN A 131 -0.33 -7.06 -9.44
C ASN A 131 -0.87 -8.23 -8.65
N ARG A 132 -0.79 -8.13 -7.31
CA ARG A 132 -1.28 -9.15 -6.39
C ARG A 132 -2.80 -9.26 -6.36
N ASN A 133 -3.53 -8.24 -6.81
CA ASN A 133 -4.98 -8.25 -6.88
C ASN A 133 -5.47 -9.13 -8.05
N PRO A 134 -6.03 -10.33 -7.79
CA PRO A 134 -6.46 -11.24 -8.86
C PRO A 134 -7.66 -10.69 -9.64
N LEU A 135 -8.43 -9.76 -9.06
CA LEU A 135 -9.61 -9.18 -9.70
C LEU A 135 -9.25 -8.43 -10.99
N LEU A 136 -8.04 -7.84 -11.09
CA LEU A 136 -7.58 -7.12 -12.28
C LEU A 136 -7.31 -8.02 -13.49
N ALA A 137 -7.13 -9.33 -13.24
CA ALA A 137 -7.00 -10.33 -14.29
C ALA A 137 -8.36 -10.91 -14.71
N MET A 138 -9.43 -10.62 -13.95
CA MET A 138 -10.79 -11.07 -14.26
C MET A 138 -11.47 -10.05 -15.17
N ASP A 139 -12.32 -10.51 -16.09
CA ASP A 139 -13.13 -9.65 -16.97
C ASP A 139 -14.38 -9.11 -16.24
N THR A 140 -14.15 -8.48 -15.08
CA THR A 140 -15.20 -8.01 -14.15
C THR A 140 -15.35 -6.49 -14.14
N GLY A 141 -14.45 -5.77 -14.83
CA GLY A 141 -14.35 -4.31 -14.75
C GLY A 141 -13.69 -3.81 -13.45
N ALA A 142 -12.91 -4.67 -12.78
CA ALA A 142 -12.16 -4.28 -11.59
C ALA A 142 -10.96 -3.38 -11.92
N ASP A 143 -10.73 -2.37 -11.10
CA ASP A 143 -9.68 -1.36 -11.27
C ASP A 143 -8.94 -1.01 -9.96
N GLY A 144 -9.14 -1.81 -8.91
CA GLY A 144 -8.45 -1.69 -7.63
C GLY A 144 -8.95 -2.71 -6.60
N LEU A 145 -8.51 -2.67 -5.33
CA LEU A 145 -7.46 -1.82 -4.79
C LEU A 145 -6.29 -2.68 -4.28
N ALA A 146 -6.49 -3.43 -3.21
CA ALA A 146 -5.42 -4.17 -2.57
C ALA A 146 -5.92 -5.45 -1.92
N ILE A 147 -5.01 -6.42 -1.80
CA ILE A 147 -5.20 -7.63 -1.01
C ILE A 147 -4.23 -7.64 0.17
N GLY A 148 -4.62 -8.26 1.27
CA GLY A 148 -3.80 -8.44 2.45
C GLY A 148 -3.82 -9.90 2.89
N ARG A 149 -2.70 -10.39 3.40
CA ARG A 149 -2.61 -11.71 4.03
C ARG A 149 -1.72 -11.63 5.26
N SER A 150 -2.21 -12.18 6.36
CA SER A 150 -1.39 -12.46 7.54
C SER A 150 -1.75 -13.83 8.09
N GLU A 151 -0.82 -14.46 8.81
CA GLU A 151 -1.12 -15.74 9.48
C GLU A 151 -2.18 -15.57 10.57
N ALA A 152 -2.18 -14.43 11.25
CA ALA A 152 -3.11 -14.13 12.35
C ALA A 152 -4.53 -13.78 11.90
N SER A 153 -4.69 -13.10 10.74
CA SER A 153 -5.98 -12.54 10.30
C SER A 153 -6.52 -13.19 9.02
N GLY A 154 -5.77 -14.13 8.42
CA GLY A 154 -6.16 -14.79 7.19
C GLY A 154 -6.01 -13.89 5.96
N PHE A 155 -6.99 -13.95 5.06
CA PHE A 155 -6.99 -13.21 3.80
C PHE A 155 -8.03 -12.07 3.84
N GLY A 156 -7.63 -10.88 3.38
CA GLY A 156 -8.50 -9.74 3.21
C GLY A 156 -8.37 -9.14 1.81
N VAL A 157 -9.44 -8.54 1.31
CA VAL A 157 -9.46 -7.84 0.03
C VAL A 157 -10.30 -6.58 0.16
N VAL A 158 -9.86 -5.51 -0.49
CA VAL A 158 -10.70 -4.36 -0.83
C VAL A 158 -10.70 -4.24 -2.35
N GLY A 159 -11.82 -4.56 -2.96
CA GLY A 159 -12.04 -4.54 -4.39
C GLY A 159 -12.81 -3.30 -4.83
N SER A 160 -12.52 -2.82 -6.04
CA SER A 160 -13.37 -1.83 -6.70
C SER A 160 -13.65 -2.22 -8.13
N VAL A 161 -14.89 -1.94 -8.55
CA VAL A 161 -15.36 -2.09 -9.93
C VAL A 161 -16.06 -0.81 -10.36
N SER A 162 -15.90 -0.43 -11.63
CA SER A 162 -16.58 0.72 -12.21
C SER A 162 -17.32 0.31 -13.48
N HIS A 163 -18.62 0.52 -13.52
CA HIS A 163 -19.45 0.20 -14.67
C HIS A 163 -20.51 1.29 -14.90
N SER A 164 -20.55 1.84 -16.11
CA SER A 164 -21.56 2.82 -16.54
C SER A 164 -21.74 4.01 -15.58
N GLY A 165 -20.61 4.57 -15.10
CA GLY A 165 -20.60 5.72 -14.19
C GLY A 165 -20.95 5.39 -12.73
N ARG A 166 -21.16 4.12 -12.38
CA ARG A 166 -21.37 3.64 -11.00
C ARG A 166 -20.15 2.87 -10.53
N ARG A 167 -19.71 3.15 -9.31
CA ARG A 167 -18.60 2.46 -8.65
C ARG A 167 -19.09 1.63 -7.47
N GLY A 168 -18.67 0.36 -7.44
CA GLY A 168 -18.80 -0.53 -6.30
C GLY A 168 -17.49 -0.62 -5.52
N ILE A 169 -17.59 -0.74 -4.20
CA ILE A 169 -16.48 -1.05 -3.29
C ILE A 169 -16.92 -2.27 -2.46
N ALA A 170 -16.08 -3.28 -2.39
CA ALA A 170 -16.32 -4.54 -1.67
C ALA A 170 -15.13 -4.89 -0.79
#